data_AF-M4BZT7-F1
#
_entry.id   AF-M4BZT7-F1
#
_cell.length_a   1.000
_cell.length_b   1.000
_cell.length_c   1.000
_cell.angle_alpha   90.00
_cell.angle_beta   90.00
_cell.angle_gamma   90.00
#
_symmetry.space_group_name_H-M   'P 1'
#
loop_
_entity.id
_entity.type
_entity.pdbx_description
1 polymer ?
#
loop_
_entity_poly.entity_id
_entity_poly.type
_entity_poly.pdbx_seq_one_letter_code
_entity_poly.pdbx_strand_id
1 'polypeptide(L)'
;MELYGSFAAIGVRQLIRPCTGFLDGKRCLICGFELERQQPVSLGQNASGTTFEGAAGSVQELQTVVMRLLSQIGGDWNGVDTGARRPASEEAVKNLGSFVADQAATTEVAVIVKGIKGEVIAIPGNFGPCESIEKCNVIIADPFDGASPFRNAKAMKDQIVVMSRGGCTFARKVLRAQAEHVTGVIIIQTVDVWPYTMTDSTGESKNVKIPAFMMSSKHGKGFVEYLRGKHDEDVSADIVVRKDALECVICQVELSIGMKVTRMPCQHMFHTACLHEWLQVGNSCPICRVEIAAKRTSRNDAVNAQNAQQRGDFAWSEWFS
;
A
#
# COMPACT_ATOMS: atom_id res chain seq x y z
N MET A 1 -27.12 -40.98 26.43
CA MET A 1 -26.79 -41.45 25.07
C MET A 1 -26.26 -40.25 24.30
N GLU A 2 -24.99 -40.35 23.94
CA GLU A 2 -24.22 -39.41 23.11
C GLU A 2 -24.80 -39.32 21.68
N LEU A 3 -24.53 -38.22 20.97
CA LEU A 3 -23.64 -38.21 19.79
C LEU A 3 -23.42 -36.79 19.25
N TYR A 4 -22.24 -36.60 18.66
CA TYR A 4 -21.45 -35.38 18.42
C TYR A 4 -21.79 -34.57 17.15
N GLY A 5 -21.28 -33.33 17.11
CA GLY A 5 -21.02 -32.56 15.89
C GLY A 5 -20.23 -31.27 16.14
N SER A 6 -18.91 -31.37 16.27
CA SER A 6 -17.96 -30.25 16.43
C SER A 6 -17.77 -29.45 15.14
N PHE A 7 -17.78 -28.11 15.21
CA PHE A 7 -16.87 -27.24 14.44
C PHE A 7 -16.62 -25.94 15.21
N ALA A 8 -15.34 -25.58 15.31
CA ALA A 8 -14.81 -24.51 16.13
C ALA A 8 -15.21 -23.12 15.62
N ALA A 9 -15.75 -22.29 16.52
CA ALA A 9 -15.94 -20.86 16.31
C ALA A 9 -14.59 -20.14 16.46
N ILE A 10 -14.03 -19.65 15.35
CA ILE A 10 -12.94 -18.67 15.38
C ILE A 10 -13.58 -17.29 15.50
N GLY A 11 -13.27 -16.60 16.60
CA GLY A 11 -13.91 -15.36 17.02
C GLY A 11 -13.73 -14.20 16.06
N VAL A 12 -14.86 -13.63 15.65
CA VAL A 12 -14.97 -12.31 15.03
C VAL A 12 -14.58 -11.23 16.05
N ARG A 13 -13.47 -10.52 15.84
CA ARG A 13 -13.26 -9.20 16.46
C ARG A 13 -13.69 -8.13 15.47
N GLN A 14 -14.90 -7.60 15.67
CA GLN A 14 -15.40 -6.40 15.03
C GLN A 14 -14.46 -5.21 15.30
N LEU A 15 -13.96 -4.56 14.25
CA LEU A 15 -13.48 -3.19 14.29
C LEU A 15 -14.43 -2.29 13.49
N ILE A 16 -15.70 -2.26 13.89
CA ILE A 16 -16.58 -1.14 13.58
C ILE A 16 -16.46 -0.18 14.77
N ARG A 17 -15.66 0.88 14.63
CA ARG A 17 -15.66 1.97 15.61
C ARG A 17 -16.91 2.81 15.37
N PRO A 18 -17.82 2.98 16.35
CA PRO A 18 -18.94 3.91 16.19
C PRO A 18 -18.41 5.34 16.10
N CYS A 19 -18.89 6.11 15.12
CA CYS A 19 -18.59 7.55 15.02
C CYS A 19 -19.27 8.28 16.19
N THR A 20 -18.50 8.79 17.15
CA THR A 20 -19.01 9.43 18.37
C THR A 20 -19.02 10.96 18.33
N GLY A 21 -18.81 11.58 17.15
CA GLY A 21 -18.78 13.03 16.98
C GLY A 21 -19.61 13.49 15.78
N PHE A 22 -20.80 14.04 16.04
CA PHE A 22 -21.66 14.66 15.04
C PHE A 22 -21.76 16.16 15.31
N LEU A 23 -21.64 17.00 14.28
CA LEU A 23 -22.14 18.38 14.32
C LEU A 23 -23.60 18.35 13.85
N ASP A 24 -24.51 18.94 14.62
CA ASP A 24 -25.96 19.03 14.33
C ASP A 24 -26.69 17.70 14.07
N GLY A 25 -26.13 16.57 14.55
CA GLY A 25 -26.80 15.27 14.52
C GLY A 25 -27.06 14.68 13.14
N LYS A 26 -26.47 15.25 12.07
CA LYS A 26 -26.71 14.82 10.69
C LYS A 26 -25.43 14.59 9.89
N ARG A 27 -24.28 15.11 10.31
CA ARG A 27 -23.03 14.99 9.55
C ARG A 27 -21.88 14.47 10.42
N CYS A 28 -21.22 13.42 9.95
CA CYS A 28 -20.02 12.88 10.61
C CYS A 28 -18.84 13.81 10.41
N LEU A 29 -18.16 14.23 11.50
CA LEU A 29 -17.04 15.16 11.44
C LEU A 29 -15.73 14.57 10.90
N ILE A 30 -15.65 13.24 10.80
CA ILE A 30 -14.45 12.54 10.33
C ILE A 30 -14.53 12.24 8.82
N CYS A 31 -15.68 11.78 8.32
CA CYS A 31 -15.83 11.41 6.91
C CYS A 31 -16.77 12.33 6.12
N GLY A 32 -17.44 13.30 6.77
CA GLY A 32 -18.31 14.27 6.12
C GLY A 32 -19.66 13.72 5.62
N PHE A 33 -19.95 12.43 5.83
CA PHE A 33 -21.16 11.76 5.36
C PHE A 33 -22.41 12.23 6.12
N GLU A 34 -23.49 12.49 5.39
CA GLU A 34 -24.78 12.96 5.91
C GLU A 34 -25.77 11.80 6.08
N LEU A 35 -26.36 11.66 7.27
CA LEU A 35 -27.33 10.62 7.58
C LEU A 35 -28.73 11.05 7.12
N GLU A 36 -29.23 10.49 6.01
CA GLU A 36 -30.63 10.62 5.64
C GLU A 36 -31.51 9.69 6.50
N ARG A 37 -32.45 10.28 7.23
CA ARG A 37 -33.42 9.55 8.06
C ARG A 37 -34.55 9.07 7.16
N GLN A 38 -34.53 7.79 6.74
CA GLN A 38 -35.66 7.21 6.01
C GLN A 38 -36.91 7.18 6.91
N GLN A 39 -38.02 7.75 6.44
CA GLN A 39 -39.33 7.63 7.09
C GLN A 39 -39.89 6.21 6.91
N PRO A 40 -40.59 5.65 7.91
CA PRO A 40 -41.19 4.33 7.79
C PRO A 40 -42.35 4.36 6.79
N VAL A 41 -42.21 3.60 5.70
CA VAL A 41 -43.28 3.39 4.71
C VAL A 41 -44.32 2.43 5.31
N SER A 42 -45.57 2.88 5.40
CA SER A 42 -46.72 2.08 5.84
C SER A 42 -47.03 0.98 4.82
N LEU A 43 -47.05 -0.27 5.29
CA LEU A 43 -47.44 -1.47 4.52
C LEU A 43 -48.90 -1.37 4.05
N GLY A 44 -49.09 -0.97 2.79
CA GLY A 44 -50.34 -1.16 2.05
C GLY A 44 -50.42 -2.59 1.54
N GLN A 45 -51.49 -3.28 1.93
CA GLN A 45 -51.86 -4.61 1.46
C GLN A 45 -52.06 -4.60 -0.06
N ASN A 46 -51.28 -5.40 -0.79
CA ASN A 46 -51.71 -6.17 -1.97
C ASN A 46 -50.49 -6.84 -2.62
N ALA A 47 -50.26 -8.11 -2.27
CA ALA A 47 -49.48 -9.02 -3.12
C ALA A 47 -50.01 -10.44 -2.89
N SER A 48 -50.77 -10.93 -3.85
CA SER A 48 -51.12 -12.33 -4.04
C SER A 48 -49.86 -13.18 -4.04
N GLY A 49 -49.79 -14.14 -3.14
CA GLY A 49 -48.64 -15.01 -2.94
C GLY A 49 -48.35 -15.91 -4.14
N THR A 50 -47.09 -15.93 -4.54
CA THR A 50 -46.47 -17.06 -5.22
C THR A 50 -45.38 -17.60 -4.31
N THR A 51 -45.62 -18.80 -3.78
CA THR A 51 -44.64 -19.60 -3.04
C THR A 51 -43.51 -20.02 -4.00
N PHE A 52 -42.27 -19.68 -3.67
CA PHE A 52 -41.09 -20.26 -4.33
C PHE A 52 -40.51 -21.34 -3.42
N GLU A 53 -40.64 -22.60 -3.85
CA GLU A 53 -39.91 -23.73 -3.28
C GLU A 53 -38.43 -23.60 -3.63
N GLY A 54 -37.58 -23.76 -2.62
CA GLY A 54 -36.13 -23.61 -2.73
C GLY A 54 -35.48 -24.81 -3.43
N ALA A 55 -34.83 -24.55 -4.57
CA ALA A 55 -33.84 -25.46 -5.13
C ALA A 55 -32.46 -25.13 -4.51
N ALA A 56 -31.76 -26.17 -4.03
CA ALA A 56 -30.40 -26.07 -3.52
C ALA A 56 -29.45 -25.73 -4.67
N GLY A 57 -29.22 -24.43 -4.87
CA GLY A 57 -28.37 -23.94 -5.94
C GLY A 57 -26.88 -24.02 -5.61
N SER A 58 -26.06 -24.35 -6.61
CA SER A 58 -24.60 -24.44 -6.47
C SER A 58 -23.97 -23.06 -6.22
N VAL A 59 -22.75 -23.02 -5.68
CA VAL A 59 -21.97 -21.77 -5.48
C VAL A 59 -21.89 -20.94 -6.77
N GLN A 60 -21.87 -21.61 -7.93
CA GLN A 60 -21.82 -20.98 -9.25
C GLN A 60 -23.14 -20.25 -9.60
N GLU A 61 -24.28 -20.76 -9.13
CA GLU A 61 -25.57 -20.10 -9.32
C GLU A 61 -25.71 -18.88 -8.41
N LEU A 62 -25.21 -18.95 -7.17
CA LEU A 62 -25.11 -17.78 -6.29
C LEU A 62 -24.19 -16.70 -6.88
N GLN A 63 -23.04 -17.08 -7.44
CA GLN A 63 -22.17 -16.15 -8.16
C GLN A 63 -22.89 -15.49 -9.34
N THR A 64 -23.65 -16.27 -10.11
CA THR A 64 -24.43 -15.78 -11.25
C THR A 64 -25.53 -14.81 -10.80
N VAL A 65 -26.23 -15.12 -9.72
CA VAL A 65 -27.28 -14.26 -9.13
C VAL A 65 -26.68 -12.97 -8.57
N VAL A 66 -25.54 -13.03 -7.89
CA VAL A 66 -24.82 -11.85 -7.39
C VAL A 66 -24.36 -10.97 -8.54
N MET A 67 -23.77 -11.53 -9.60
CA MET A 67 -23.39 -10.77 -10.80
C MET A 67 -24.61 -10.13 -11.50
N ARG A 68 -25.75 -10.82 -11.53
CA ARG A 68 -27.00 -10.29 -12.06
C ARG A 68 -27.57 -9.16 -11.21
N LEU A 69 -27.55 -9.29 -9.89
CA LEU A 69 -27.96 -8.24 -8.94
C LEU A 69 -27.03 -7.02 -9.04
N LEU A 70 -25.71 -7.23 -9.12
CA LEU A 70 -24.73 -6.15 -9.31
C LEU A 70 -24.95 -5.40 -10.64
N SER A 71 -25.42 -6.10 -11.69
CA SER A 71 -25.80 -5.49 -12.96
C SER A 71 -27.12 -4.70 -12.89
N GLN A 72 -28.09 -5.13 -12.08
CA GLN A 72 -29.39 -4.45 -11.92
C GLN A 72 -29.34 -3.26 -10.95
N ILE A 73 -28.53 -3.35 -9.89
CA ILE A 73 -28.29 -2.25 -8.93
C ILE A 73 -27.51 -1.08 -9.59
N GLY A 74 -26.94 -1.28 -10.79
CA GLY A 74 -26.34 -0.19 -11.58
C GLY A 74 -27.34 0.66 -12.37
N GLY A 75 -28.63 0.31 -12.38
CA GLY A 75 -29.64 0.92 -13.26
C GLY A 75 -30.43 2.09 -12.70
N ASP A 76 -30.65 2.17 -11.39
CA ASP A 76 -31.62 3.13 -10.84
C ASP A 76 -30.98 4.02 -9.80
N TRP A 77 -30.54 5.22 -10.20
CA TRP A 77 -30.89 6.53 -9.63
C TRP A 77 -30.55 7.55 -10.73
N ASN A 78 -31.56 7.92 -11.55
CA ASN A 78 -31.54 8.99 -12.57
C ASN A 78 -30.88 8.76 -13.95
N GLY A 79 -30.69 7.54 -14.46
CA GLY A 79 -30.44 7.32 -15.91
C GLY A 79 -29.25 8.09 -16.55
N VAL A 80 -28.39 8.68 -15.73
CA VAL A 80 -27.14 9.32 -16.15
C VAL A 80 -26.07 8.23 -16.02
N ASP A 81 -25.45 7.88 -17.13
CA ASP A 81 -24.23 7.06 -17.14
C ASP A 81 -23.14 7.81 -16.37
N THR A 82 -23.06 7.57 -15.06
CA THR A 82 -22.06 8.19 -14.19
C THR A 82 -20.67 7.58 -14.40
N GLY A 83 -20.51 6.63 -15.33
CA GLY A 83 -19.23 6.00 -15.64
C GLY A 83 -18.64 5.13 -14.52
N ALA A 84 -19.26 5.09 -13.34
CA ALA A 84 -18.71 4.59 -12.09
C ALA A 84 -18.63 3.04 -11.97
N ARG A 85 -19.15 2.30 -12.95
CA ARG A 85 -19.09 0.82 -13.00
C ARG A 85 -18.80 0.32 -14.41
N ARG A 86 -17.94 1.01 -15.14
CA ARG A 86 -17.46 0.49 -16.42
C ARG A 86 -16.28 -0.43 -16.15
N PRO A 87 -16.27 -1.65 -16.73
CA PRO A 87 -15.09 -2.51 -16.68
C PRO A 87 -13.85 -1.75 -17.19
N ALA A 88 -12.69 -2.06 -16.63
CA ALA A 88 -11.44 -1.58 -17.21
C ALA A 88 -11.27 -2.13 -18.65
N SER A 89 -10.63 -1.34 -19.51
CA SER A 89 -10.22 -1.82 -20.83
C SER A 89 -9.14 -2.90 -20.68
N GLU A 90 -9.19 -3.91 -21.55
CA GLU A 90 -8.21 -5.01 -21.54
C GLU A 90 -6.77 -4.50 -21.68
N GLU A 91 -6.58 -3.45 -22.50
CA GLU A 91 -5.30 -2.77 -22.66
C GLU A 91 -4.83 -2.11 -21.35
N ALA A 92 -5.73 -1.41 -20.63
CA ALA A 92 -5.37 -0.82 -19.34
C ALA A 92 -4.99 -1.86 -18.29
N VAL A 93 -5.72 -2.98 -18.21
CA VAL A 93 -5.41 -4.08 -17.29
C VAL A 93 -4.06 -4.71 -17.64
N LYS A 94 -3.80 -4.94 -18.93
CA LYS A 94 -2.51 -5.46 -19.41
C LYS A 94 -1.36 -4.53 -19.05
N ASN A 95 -1.57 -3.22 -19.13
CA ASN A 95 -0.55 -2.20 -18.83
C ASN A 95 -0.24 -2.03 -17.34
N LEU A 96 -1.09 -2.53 -16.43
CA LEU A 96 -0.72 -2.62 -15.01
C LEU A 96 0.45 -3.59 -14.76
N GLY A 97 0.60 -4.59 -15.65
CA GLY A 97 1.57 -5.65 -15.49
C GLY A 97 1.31 -6.51 -14.24
N SER A 98 2.24 -7.42 -13.97
CA SER A 98 2.27 -8.14 -12.71
C SER A 98 3.72 -8.49 -12.41
N PHE A 99 4.06 -8.56 -11.15
CA PHE A 99 5.39 -8.96 -10.70
C PHE A 99 5.26 -9.99 -9.59
N VAL A 100 6.37 -10.69 -9.34
CA VAL A 100 6.46 -11.60 -8.21
C VAL A 100 6.72 -10.75 -6.98
N ALA A 101 5.91 -10.93 -5.95
CA ALA A 101 6.13 -10.37 -4.63
C ALA A 101 7.54 -10.73 -4.17
N ASP A 102 8.37 -9.72 -4.01
CA ASP A 102 9.70 -9.85 -3.47
C ASP A 102 9.76 -9.23 -2.07
N GLN A 103 10.92 -9.35 -1.44
CA GLN A 103 11.14 -8.83 -0.10
C GLN A 103 10.79 -7.33 -0.04
N ALA A 104 11.13 -6.55 -1.05
CA ALA A 104 10.91 -5.11 -0.97
C ALA A 104 9.46 -4.67 -1.18
N ALA A 105 8.67 -5.44 -1.91
CA ALA A 105 7.29 -5.08 -2.19
C ALA A 105 6.30 -5.51 -1.10
N THR A 106 6.68 -6.45 -0.24
CA THR A 106 5.77 -7.11 0.72
C THR A 106 6.25 -7.08 2.17
N THR A 107 7.45 -6.56 2.39
CA THR A 107 8.02 -6.40 3.74
C THR A 107 7.82 -4.99 4.23
N GLU A 108 7.28 -4.85 5.44
CA GLU A 108 7.27 -3.60 6.17
C GLU A 108 8.49 -3.52 7.08
N VAL A 109 9.19 -2.39 7.06
CA VAL A 109 10.32 -2.15 7.96
C VAL A 109 9.98 -0.99 8.87
N ALA A 110 9.97 -1.25 10.17
CA ALA A 110 9.73 -0.24 11.20
C ALA A 110 11.04 0.12 11.90
N VAL A 111 11.34 1.42 11.95
CA VAL A 111 12.45 1.98 12.73
C VAL A 111 11.88 2.56 14.01
N ILE A 112 12.27 1.98 15.14
CA ILE A 112 11.78 2.33 16.48
C ILE A 112 12.94 2.94 17.25
N VAL A 113 12.88 4.24 17.50
CA VAL A 113 13.96 4.98 18.15
C VAL A 113 13.65 5.14 19.64
N LYS A 114 14.61 4.82 20.51
CA LYS A 114 14.44 4.97 21.94
C LYS A 114 14.19 6.45 22.28
N GLY A 115 13.08 6.72 22.96
CA GLY A 115 12.67 8.08 23.36
C GLY A 115 11.71 8.78 22.39
N ILE A 116 11.51 8.24 21.18
CA ILE A 116 10.49 8.72 20.24
C ILE A 116 9.25 7.82 20.35
N LYS A 117 8.07 8.42 20.44
CA LYS A 117 6.81 7.65 20.45
C LYS A 117 6.44 7.24 19.02
N GLY A 118 6.12 5.96 18.85
CA GLY A 118 5.70 5.40 17.57
C GLY A 118 6.86 4.79 16.79
N GLU A 119 6.59 4.47 15.54
CA GLU A 119 7.56 3.87 14.61
C GLU A 119 7.59 4.65 13.31
N VAL A 120 8.76 4.66 12.67
CA VAL A 120 8.95 5.28 11.36
C VAL A 120 9.08 4.17 10.33
N ILE A 121 8.23 4.18 9.32
CA ILE A 121 8.31 3.20 8.23
C ILE A 121 9.47 3.53 7.30
N ALA A 122 10.25 2.50 6.99
CA ALA A 122 11.33 2.49 6.01
C ALA A 122 11.07 1.41 4.95
N ILE A 123 11.73 1.53 3.81
CA ILE A 123 11.63 0.61 2.69
C ILE A 123 12.95 -0.14 2.53
N PRO A 124 12.96 -1.48 2.49
CA PRO A 124 14.20 -2.22 2.28
C PRO A 124 14.71 -2.06 0.84
N GLY A 125 16.02 -2.15 0.66
CA GLY A 125 16.62 -2.25 -0.67
C GLY A 125 16.34 -3.60 -1.33
N ASN A 126 16.40 -3.66 -2.65
CA ASN A 126 16.40 -4.93 -3.39
C ASN A 126 17.78 -5.60 -3.42
N PHE A 127 18.63 -5.26 -2.44
CA PHE A 127 19.99 -5.76 -2.30
C PHE A 127 20.37 -5.78 -0.82
N GLY A 128 21.37 -6.58 -0.49
CA GLY A 128 21.71 -6.88 0.90
C GLY A 128 20.63 -7.73 1.58
N PRO A 129 20.91 -8.19 2.80
CA PRO A 129 19.92 -8.88 3.62
C PRO A 129 18.81 -7.92 4.08
N CYS A 130 17.58 -8.42 4.16
CA CYS A 130 16.46 -7.74 4.79
C CYS A 130 16.19 -8.39 6.16
N GLU A 131 16.95 -7.96 7.17
CA GLU A 131 16.97 -8.55 8.50
C GLU A 131 16.78 -7.49 9.59
N SER A 132 16.15 -7.89 10.71
CA SER A 132 15.95 -7.02 11.86
C SER A 132 17.29 -6.72 12.56
N ILE A 133 17.40 -5.52 13.12
CA ILE A 133 18.56 -5.08 13.91
C ILE A 133 18.05 -4.65 15.28
N GLU A 134 18.50 -5.28 16.36
CA GLU A 134 18.06 -4.98 17.72
C GLU A 134 19.09 -4.12 18.46
N LYS A 135 18.59 -3.11 19.18
CA LYS A 135 19.31 -2.26 20.16
C LYS A 135 20.66 -1.77 19.65
N CYS A 136 20.67 -1.21 18.45
CA CYS A 136 21.88 -0.69 17.85
C CYS A 136 21.89 0.84 17.93
N ASN A 137 23.05 1.39 18.26
CA ASN A 137 23.23 2.83 18.29
C ASN A 137 23.24 3.38 16.86
N VAL A 138 22.76 4.62 16.70
CA VAL A 138 22.56 5.27 15.41
C VAL A 138 23.49 6.46 15.29
N ILE A 139 24.24 6.52 14.20
CA ILE A 139 25.18 7.61 13.92
C ILE A 139 24.96 8.21 12.54
N ILE A 140 25.13 9.52 12.41
CA ILE A 140 25.10 10.21 11.13
C ILE A 140 26.48 10.05 10.47
N ALA A 141 26.50 9.64 9.20
CA ALA A 141 27.73 9.59 8.42
C ALA A 141 28.34 10.98 8.24
N ASP A 142 29.68 11.05 8.21
CA ASP A 142 30.41 12.26 7.82
C ASP A 142 31.44 11.95 6.73
N PRO A 143 31.29 12.42 5.48
CA PRO A 143 30.21 13.29 5.00
C PRO A 143 28.84 12.59 4.95
N PHE A 144 27.78 13.38 5.12
CA PHE A 144 26.42 12.87 5.24
C PHE A 144 25.91 12.14 4.00
N ASP A 145 26.41 12.48 2.81
CA ASP A 145 26.05 11.76 1.59
C ASP A 145 26.74 10.39 1.50
N GLY A 146 27.79 10.12 2.27
CA GLY A 146 28.61 8.92 2.17
C GLY A 146 29.17 8.66 0.77
N ALA A 147 29.40 9.70 -0.04
CA ALA A 147 29.93 9.60 -1.40
C ALA A 147 31.47 9.48 -1.45
N SER A 148 32.16 9.89 -0.38
CA SER A 148 33.60 9.81 -0.20
C SER A 148 33.95 9.11 1.13
N PRO A 149 35.24 8.83 1.42
CA PRO A 149 35.65 8.16 2.66
C PRO A 149 35.15 8.89 3.92
N PHE A 150 34.70 8.12 4.92
CA PHE A 150 34.10 8.68 6.12
C PHE A 150 35.15 9.23 7.09
N ARG A 151 34.96 10.48 7.53
CA ARG A 151 35.78 11.15 8.55
C ARG A 151 35.56 10.54 9.93
N ASN A 152 34.35 10.06 10.20
CA ASN A 152 33.96 9.43 11.47
C ASN A 152 33.92 7.89 11.42
N ALA A 153 34.60 7.26 10.45
CA ALA A 153 34.61 5.81 10.23
C ALA A 153 34.80 4.98 11.51
N LYS A 154 35.73 5.37 12.39
CA LYS A 154 35.99 4.65 13.66
C LYS A 154 34.77 4.57 14.58
N ALA A 155 33.94 5.62 14.60
CA ALA A 155 32.75 5.68 15.43
C ALA A 155 31.55 4.95 14.79
N MET A 156 31.64 4.59 13.50
CA MET A 156 30.55 3.94 12.76
C MET A 156 30.52 2.42 12.94
N LYS A 157 31.61 1.83 13.43
CA LYS A 157 31.71 0.39 13.63
C LYS A 157 30.62 -0.12 14.59
N ASP A 158 29.95 -1.19 14.20
CA ASP A 158 28.85 -1.82 14.96
C ASP A 158 27.65 -0.89 15.21
N GLN A 159 27.48 0.15 14.38
CA GLN A 159 26.37 1.11 14.44
C GLN A 159 25.43 0.96 13.24
N ILE A 160 24.21 1.48 13.38
CA ILE A 160 23.35 1.86 12.25
C ILE A 160 23.80 3.23 11.75
N VAL A 161 24.12 3.33 10.46
CA VAL A 161 24.60 4.57 9.85
C VAL A 161 23.52 5.23 9.03
N VAL A 162 23.28 6.51 9.30
CA VAL A 162 22.33 7.36 8.56
C VAL A 162 23.06 8.24 7.56
N MET A 163 22.64 8.21 6.30
CA MET A 163 23.22 8.99 5.19
C MET A 163 22.14 9.52 4.26
N SER A 164 22.40 10.54 3.45
CA SER A 164 21.45 11.03 2.44
C SER A 164 21.60 10.34 1.08
N ARG A 165 20.51 10.30 0.32
CA ARG A 165 20.53 10.02 -1.11
C ARG A 165 21.34 11.08 -1.88
N GLY A 166 21.99 10.65 -2.97
CA GLY A 166 22.70 11.53 -3.91
C GLY A 166 24.21 11.36 -3.86
N GLY A 167 24.97 11.90 -4.81
CA GLY A 167 26.44 11.85 -4.84
C GLY A 167 27.07 10.54 -5.35
N CYS A 168 26.45 9.37 -5.16
CA CYS A 168 26.79 8.12 -5.87
C CYS A 168 25.63 7.10 -5.79
N THR A 169 25.80 5.92 -6.42
CA THR A 169 24.78 4.83 -6.38
C THR A 169 24.55 4.33 -4.97
N PHE A 170 23.35 3.79 -4.69
CA PHE A 170 23.00 3.26 -3.36
C PHE A 170 23.95 2.12 -2.95
N ALA A 171 24.14 1.14 -3.85
CA ALA A 171 25.02 0.01 -3.62
C ALA A 171 26.45 0.46 -3.24
N ARG A 172 27.02 1.44 -3.96
CA ARG A 172 28.35 1.98 -3.68
C ARG A 172 28.46 2.61 -2.29
N LYS A 173 27.42 3.33 -1.83
CA LYS A 173 27.39 3.90 -0.47
C LYS A 173 27.35 2.82 0.59
N VAL A 174 26.48 1.83 0.41
CA VAL A 174 26.33 0.72 1.35
C VAL A 174 27.60 -0.11 1.42
N LEU A 175 28.24 -0.40 0.29
CA LEU A 175 29.53 -1.09 0.24
C LEU A 175 30.63 -0.31 0.96
N ARG A 176 30.64 1.02 0.83
CA ARG A 176 31.60 1.87 1.55
C ARG A 176 31.37 1.82 3.05
N ALA A 177 30.12 1.91 3.51
CA ALA A 177 29.80 1.80 4.93
C ALA A 177 30.11 0.39 5.46
N GLN A 178 29.82 -0.65 4.68
CA GLN A 178 30.16 -2.04 5.01
C GLN A 178 31.67 -2.24 5.21
N ALA A 179 32.52 -1.54 4.44
CA ALA A 179 33.96 -1.60 4.62
C ALA A 179 34.41 -1.08 6.00
N GLU A 180 33.60 -0.24 6.64
CA GLU A 180 33.82 0.26 8.01
C GLU A 180 33.12 -0.59 9.07
N HIS A 181 32.66 -1.80 8.73
CA HIS A 181 32.03 -2.76 9.64
C HIS A 181 30.79 -2.21 10.38
N VAL A 182 29.95 -1.46 9.66
CA VAL A 182 28.67 -0.99 10.17
C VAL A 182 27.66 -2.14 10.22
N THR A 183 26.69 -2.06 11.13
CA THR A 183 25.66 -3.09 11.29
C THR A 183 24.59 -2.99 10.20
N GLY A 184 24.24 -1.77 9.78
CA GLY A 184 23.25 -1.51 8.75
C GLY A 184 23.21 -0.04 8.37
N VAL A 185 22.49 0.27 7.29
CA VAL A 185 22.39 1.65 6.79
C VAL A 185 20.94 2.10 6.59
N ILE A 186 20.69 3.35 6.95
CA ILE A 186 19.44 4.07 6.65
C ILE A 186 19.78 5.22 5.70
N ILE A 187 19.21 5.19 4.51
CA ILE A 187 19.37 6.23 3.49
C ILE A 187 18.15 7.15 3.53
N ILE A 188 18.39 8.43 3.77
CA ILE A 188 17.36 9.46 3.77
C ILE A 188 17.10 9.93 2.34
N GLN A 189 15.87 9.77 1.89
CA GLN A 189 15.40 10.31 0.62
C GLN A 189 15.43 11.85 0.64
N THR A 190 15.75 12.48 -0.49
CA THR A 190 15.82 13.95 -0.63
C THR A 190 14.60 14.57 -1.29
N VAL A 191 13.79 13.76 -1.97
CA VAL A 191 12.59 14.21 -2.69
C VAL A 191 11.33 13.68 -2.00
N ASP A 192 10.30 14.50 -1.83
CA ASP A 192 9.04 14.13 -1.17
C ASP A 192 8.12 13.35 -2.13
N VAL A 193 8.61 12.18 -2.55
CA VAL A 193 7.85 11.17 -3.29
C VAL A 193 7.85 9.90 -2.45
N TRP A 194 6.74 9.14 -2.49
CA TRP A 194 6.62 7.89 -1.75
C TRP A 194 7.83 7.00 -2.02
N PRO A 195 8.52 6.49 -0.99
CA PRO A 195 9.83 5.88 -1.17
C PRO A 195 9.72 4.63 -2.05
N TYR A 196 10.41 4.67 -3.19
CA TYR A 196 10.62 3.51 -4.05
C TYR A 196 11.69 2.61 -3.44
N THR A 197 11.58 1.32 -3.73
CA THR A 197 12.62 0.34 -3.45
C THR A 197 13.95 0.77 -4.06
N MET A 198 15.02 0.77 -3.27
CA MET A 198 16.36 1.00 -3.81
C MET A 198 16.75 -0.17 -4.71
N THR A 199 16.94 0.11 -5.99
CA THR A 199 17.37 -0.89 -6.97
C THR A 199 18.85 -0.73 -7.31
N ASP A 200 19.46 -1.83 -7.72
CA ASP A 200 20.83 -1.84 -8.23
C ASP A 200 20.84 -1.51 -9.72
N SER A 201 21.16 -0.27 -10.06
CA SER A 201 21.26 0.19 -11.44
C SER A 201 22.53 -0.27 -12.16
N THR A 202 23.57 -0.71 -11.43
CA THR A 202 24.93 -0.90 -11.97
C THR A 202 25.49 -2.32 -11.78
N GLY A 203 24.77 -3.19 -11.07
CA GLY A 203 25.22 -4.57 -10.77
C GLY A 203 26.24 -4.65 -9.63
N GLU A 204 26.52 -3.53 -8.96
CA GLU A 204 27.51 -3.42 -7.89
C GLU A 204 27.03 -4.07 -6.59
N SER A 205 25.72 -4.29 -6.43
CA SER A 205 25.11 -4.70 -5.18
C SER A 205 25.38 -6.16 -4.79
N LYS A 206 25.95 -6.97 -5.69
CA LYS A 206 26.27 -8.39 -5.47
C LYS A 206 27.07 -8.67 -4.19
N ASN A 207 27.86 -7.69 -3.75
CA ASN A 207 28.72 -7.81 -2.58
C ASN A 207 28.17 -7.10 -1.34
N VAL A 208 26.95 -6.56 -1.40
CA VAL A 208 26.29 -5.97 -0.22
C VAL A 208 25.81 -7.11 0.67
N LYS A 209 26.29 -7.10 1.91
CA LYS A 209 26.07 -8.12 2.96
C LYS A 209 25.47 -7.52 4.23
N ILE A 210 25.25 -6.21 4.28
CA ILE A 210 24.60 -5.52 5.39
C ILE A 210 23.20 -5.04 4.99
N PRO A 211 22.25 -4.95 5.94
CA PRO A 211 20.94 -4.42 5.66
C PRO A 211 20.96 -2.95 5.25
N ALA A 212 20.14 -2.61 4.26
CA ALA A 212 20.00 -1.27 3.74
C ALA A 212 18.53 -0.88 3.61
N PHE A 213 18.16 0.22 4.25
CA PHE A 213 16.79 0.72 4.29
C PHE A 213 16.73 2.18 3.81
N MET A 214 15.62 2.59 3.22
CA MET A 214 15.34 3.96 2.83
C MET A 214 14.24 4.55 3.71
N MET A 215 14.45 5.77 4.20
CA MET A 215 13.45 6.54 4.92
C MET A 215 12.98 7.70 4.04
N SER A 216 11.69 8.06 4.13
CA SER A 216 11.11 9.20 3.41
C SER A 216 11.80 10.52 3.75
N SER A 217 11.73 11.51 2.85
CA SER A 217 12.31 12.85 3.08
C SER A 217 11.72 13.51 4.33
N LYS A 218 10.39 13.43 4.48
CA LYS A 218 9.66 14.01 5.61
C LYS A 218 10.09 13.42 6.95
N HIS A 219 10.10 12.09 7.10
CA HIS A 219 10.51 11.46 8.35
C HIS A 219 12.01 11.59 8.58
N GLY A 220 12.81 11.46 7.52
CA GLY A 220 14.25 11.54 7.58
C GLY A 220 14.78 12.89 8.03
N LYS A 221 14.14 14.00 7.62
CA LYS A 221 14.50 15.34 8.09
C LYS A 221 14.37 15.45 9.62
N GLY A 222 13.20 15.08 10.16
CA GLY A 222 12.97 15.11 11.62
C GLY A 222 13.88 14.15 12.37
N PHE A 223 14.15 12.97 11.80
CA PHE A 223 15.06 11.99 12.40
C PHE A 223 16.51 12.50 12.48
N VAL A 224 17.01 13.10 11.40
CA VAL A 224 18.37 13.70 11.38
C VAL A 224 18.48 14.90 12.32
N GLU A 225 17.45 15.75 12.39
CA GLU A 225 17.41 16.87 13.34
C GLU A 225 17.44 16.37 14.79
N TYR A 226 16.69 15.32 15.11
CA TYR A 226 16.70 14.67 16.43
C TYR A 226 18.10 14.15 16.81
N LEU A 227 18.75 13.40 15.90
CA LEU A 227 20.10 12.87 16.12
C LEU A 227 21.13 13.99 16.34
N ARG A 228 21.07 15.08 15.55
CA ARG A 228 21.98 16.23 15.71
C ARG A 228 21.75 16.97 17.04
N GLY A 229 20.51 17.05 17.51
CA GLY A 229 20.19 17.65 18.81
C GLY A 229 20.67 16.83 20.01
N LYS A 230 21.04 15.56 19.79
CA LYS A 230 21.50 14.61 20.81
C LYS A 230 22.98 14.23 20.65
N HIS A 231 23.80 15.13 20.12
CA HIS A 231 25.20 14.87 19.76
C HIS A 231 26.07 14.29 20.91
N ASP A 232 25.73 14.55 22.18
CA ASP A 232 26.47 14.05 23.35
C ASP A 232 25.80 12.85 24.04
N GLU A 233 24.74 12.29 23.45
CA GLU A 233 24.00 11.14 23.97
C GLU A 233 23.91 10.02 22.92
N ASP A 234 24.11 8.77 23.36
CA ASP A 234 23.91 7.61 22.49
C ASP A 234 22.41 7.43 22.19
N VAL A 235 22.05 7.55 20.92
CA VAL A 235 20.70 7.24 20.42
C VAL A 235 20.67 5.81 19.92
N SER A 236 19.81 4.98 20.52
CA SER A 236 19.59 3.59 20.09
C SER A 236 18.29 3.44 19.32
N ALA A 237 18.29 2.55 18.34
CA ALA A 237 17.12 2.17 17.56
C ALA A 237 17.03 0.65 17.35
N ASP A 238 15.80 0.17 17.26
CA ASP A 238 15.46 -1.14 16.74
C ASP A 238 14.96 -0.99 15.30
N ILE A 239 15.42 -1.86 14.40
CA ILE A 239 14.86 -2.02 13.06
C ILE A 239 14.13 -3.36 13.04
N VAL A 240 12.81 -3.31 12.89
CA VAL A 240 11.94 -4.49 12.88
C VAL A 240 11.48 -4.75 11.45
N VAL A 241 11.89 -5.90 10.91
CA VAL A 241 11.49 -6.36 9.58
C VAL A 241 10.29 -7.30 9.72
N ARG A 242 9.13 -6.89 9.19
CA ARG A 242 7.89 -7.66 9.14
C ARG A 242 7.69 -8.18 7.72
N LYS A 243 8.05 -9.43 7.50
CA LYS A 243 7.84 -10.10 6.21
C LYS A 243 6.35 -10.30 5.99
N ASP A 244 5.97 -10.26 4.72
CA ASP A 244 4.60 -10.53 4.28
C ASP A 244 3.54 -9.62 4.94
N ALA A 245 3.94 -8.46 5.47
CA ALA A 245 3.10 -7.58 6.28
C ALA A 245 1.93 -6.92 5.52
N LEU A 246 1.88 -7.06 4.21
CA LEU A 246 0.80 -6.51 3.39
C LEU A 246 -0.28 -7.55 3.13
N GLU A 247 -1.54 -7.14 3.25
CA GLU A 247 -2.69 -7.97 2.94
C GLU A 247 -3.43 -7.45 1.71
N CYS A 248 -3.92 -8.37 0.87
CA CYS A 248 -4.81 -8.04 -0.22
C CYS A 248 -6.20 -7.72 0.35
N VAL A 249 -6.62 -6.45 0.32
CA VAL A 249 -7.93 -6.05 0.88
C VAL A 249 -9.15 -6.67 0.17
N ILE A 250 -8.96 -7.27 -1.02
CA ILE A 250 -10.04 -7.92 -1.77
C ILE A 250 -10.36 -9.29 -1.15
N CYS A 251 -9.35 -10.11 -0.87
CA CYS A 251 -9.52 -11.45 -0.33
C CYS A 251 -9.17 -11.57 1.16
N GLN A 252 -8.59 -10.52 1.76
CA GLN A 252 -8.09 -10.47 3.14
C GLN A 252 -7.04 -11.55 3.43
N VAL A 253 -6.22 -11.86 2.41
CA VAL A 253 -5.11 -12.81 2.51
C VAL A 253 -3.81 -12.05 2.27
N GLU A 254 -2.78 -12.49 2.98
CA GLU A 254 -1.41 -12.00 2.89
C GLU A 254 -0.87 -11.97 1.45
N LEU A 255 -0.16 -10.90 1.09
CA LEU A 255 0.62 -10.78 -0.14
C LEU A 255 1.99 -11.42 0.08
N SER A 256 2.04 -12.73 0.27
CA SER A 256 3.29 -13.40 0.63
C SER A 256 4.35 -13.34 -0.48
N ILE A 257 5.63 -13.36 -0.11
CA ILE A 257 6.77 -13.46 -1.03
C ILE A 257 6.59 -14.65 -1.99
N GLY A 258 6.88 -14.43 -3.27
CA GLY A 258 6.73 -15.42 -4.33
C GLY A 258 5.35 -15.43 -5.00
N MET A 259 4.34 -14.76 -4.42
CA MET A 259 3.03 -14.64 -5.05
C MET A 259 3.02 -13.63 -6.20
N LYS A 260 2.12 -13.82 -7.16
CA LYS A 260 1.94 -12.86 -8.25
C LYS A 260 1.06 -11.70 -7.78
N VAL A 261 1.62 -10.50 -7.80
CA VAL A 261 0.96 -9.27 -7.34
C VAL A 261 0.93 -8.24 -8.45
N THR A 262 -0.12 -7.41 -8.43
CA THR A 262 -0.28 -6.29 -9.35
C THR A 262 -0.45 -5.02 -8.55
N ARG A 263 0.18 -3.95 -9.04
CA ARG A 263 0.12 -2.63 -8.43
C ARG A 263 -0.69 -1.69 -9.30
N MET A 264 -1.64 -0.98 -8.71
CA MET A 264 -2.39 0.08 -9.38
C MET A 264 -1.49 1.31 -9.62
N PRO A 265 -1.84 2.25 -10.51
CA PRO A 265 -1.05 3.47 -10.73
C PRO A 265 -0.88 4.31 -9.45
N CYS A 266 -1.89 4.26 -8.56
CA CYS A 266 -1.86 4.82 -7.21
C CYS A 266 -0.96 4.07 -6.19
N GLN A 267 -0.16 3.12 -6.64
CA GLN A 267 0.79 2.30 -5.87
C GLN A 267 0.20 1.25 -4.90
N HIS A 268 -1.12 1.16 -4.75
CA HIS A 268 -1.75 0.09 -3.98
C HIS A 268 -1.55 -1.28 -4.63
N MET A 269 -1.25 -2.29 -3.80
CA MET A 269 -0.94 -3.65 -4.23
C MET A 269 -2.03 -4.65 -3.87
N PHE A 270 -2.21 -5.64 -4.73
CA PHE A 270 -3.21 -6.70 -4.62
C PHE A 270 -2.66 -7.99 -5.24
N HIS A 271 -3.22 -9.16 -4.90
CA HIS A 271 -2.99 -10.35 -5.72
C HIS A 271 -3.47 -10.07 -7.15
N THR A 272 -2.68 -10.48 -8.15
CA THR A 272 -3.03 -10.24 -9.56
C THR A 272 -4.40 -10.81 -9.91
N ALA A 273 -4.72 -12.02 -9.44
CA ALA A 273 -6.01 -12.65 -9.69
C ALA A 273 -7.17 -11.82 -9.12
N CYS A 274 -7.09 -11.43 -7.84
CA CYS A 274 -8.12 -10.64 -7.18
C CYS A 274 -8.35 -9.29 -7.86
N LEU A 275 -7.28 -8.59 -8.23
CA LEU A 275 -7.42 -7.30 -8.90
C LEU A 275 -7.98 -7.44 -10.31
N HIS A 276 -7.58 -8.48 -11.05
CA HIS A 276 -8.11 -8.72 -12.39
C HIS A 276 -9.61 -9.01 -12.36
N GLU A 277 -10.09 -9.83 -11.42
CA GLU A 277 -11.52 -10.07 -11.23
C GLU A 277 -12.28 -8.78 -10.86
N TRP A 278 -11.70 -7.97 -9.96
CA TRP A 278 -12.28 -6.67 -9.60
C TRP A 278 -12.42 -5.73 -10.80
N LEU A 279 -11.39 -5.67 -11.66
CA LEU A 279 -11.34 -4.79 -12.83
C LEU A 279 -12.21 -5.28 -14.01
N GLN A 280 -12.80 -6.48 -13.94
CA GLN A 280 -13.82 -6.92 -14.89
C GLN A 280 -15.19 -6.27 -14.62
N VAL A 281 -15.43 -5.81 -13.40
CA VAL A 281 -16.72 -5.19 -13.02
C VAL A 281 -16.60 -3.66 -12.93
N GLY A 282 -15.45 -3.14 -12.51
CA GLY A 282 -15.17 -1.71 -12.45
C GLY A 282 -13.80 -1.34 -13.00
N ASN A 283 -13.44 -0.07 -12.95
CA ASN A 283 -12.14 0.43 -13.41
C ASN A 283 -11.37 1.17 -12.31
N SER A 284 -11.75 1.03 -11.03
CA SER A 284 -11.19 1.81 -9.93
C SER A 284 -10.44 0.97 -8.89
N CYS A 285 -9.46 1.57 -8.24
CA CYS A 285 -8.71 0.97 -7.13
C CYS A 285 -9.63 0.68 -5.92
N PRO A 286 -9.62 -0.54 -5.35
CA PRO A 286 -10.43 -0.88 -4.17
C PRO A 286 -10.16 -0.01 -2.93
N ILE A 287 -8.97 0.58 -2.81
CA ILE A 287 -8.56 1.35 -1.63
C ILE A 287 -8.89 2.84 -1.81
N CYS A 288 -8.43 3.45 -2.89
CA CYS A 288 -8.51 4.91 -3.08
C CYS A 288 -9.41 5.37 -4.23
N ARG A 289 -10.04 4.43 -4.95
CA ARG A 289 -10.96 4.69 -6.08
C ARG A 289 -10.35 5.41 -7.28
N VAL A 290 -9.02 5.54 -7.36
CA VAL A 290 -8.33 6.03 -8.56
C VAL A 290 -8.66 5.10 -9.74
N GLU A 291 -9.11 5.69 -10.84
CA GLU A 291 -9.57 4.99 -12.03
C GLU A 291 -8.47 4.73 -13.06
N ILE A 292 -8.65 3.67 -13.85
CA ILE A 292 -7.91 3.38 -15.08
C ILE A 292 -8.84 3.42 -16.29
N ALA A 293 -8.30 3.41 -17.51
CA ALA A 293 -9.10 3.56 -18.72
C ALA A 293 -10.16 2.45 -18.85
N ALA A 294 -11.43 2.86 -18.94
CA ALA A 294 -12.58 1.97 -19.07
C ALA A 294 -12.74 1.40 -20.50
N LYS A 295 -13.42 0.27 -20.62
CA LYS A 295 -13.78 -0.34 -21.91
C LYS A 295 -14.70 0.61 -22.68
N ARG A 296 -14.34 0.96 -23.92
CA ARG A 296 -15.15 1.84 -24.77
C ARG A 296 -16.42 1.10 -25.17
N THR A 297 -17.58 1.62 -24.79
CA THR A 297 -18.88 1.18 -25.34
C THR A 297 -19.10 1.90 -26.66
N SER A 298 -19.48 1.14 -27.70
CA SER A 298 -19.78 1.70 -29.02
C SER A 298 -21.14 2.42 -28.97
N ARG A 299 -21.18 3.64 -28.42
CA ARG A 299 -22.24 4.65 -28.64
C ARG A 299 -21.79 5.99 -28.05
N ASN A 300 -21.39 6.91 -28.94
CA ASN A 300 -21.35 8.38 -28.80
C ASN A 300 -20.73 9.02 -27.55
N ASP A 301 -19.40 8.91 -27.37
CA ASP A 301 -18.65 9.81 -26.47
C ASP A 301 -17.41 10.39 -27.15
N ALA A 302 -17.62 11.26 -28.12
CA ALA A 302 -16.60 12.16 -28.65
C ALA A 302 -16.41 13.42 -27.78
N VAL A 303 -17.16 13.58 -26.68
CA VAL A 303 -17.27 14.85 -25.95
C VAL A 303 -16.50 14.88 -24.62
N ASN A 304 -16.19 13.73 -24.00
CA ASN A 304 -15.62 13.73 -22.63
C ASN A 304 -14.11 13.45 -22.52
N ALA A 305 -13.42 13.21 -23.64
CA ALA A 305 -11.96 13.02 -23.63
C ALA A 305 -11.17 14.30 -23.29
N GLN A 306 -11.80 15.48 -23.36
CA GLN A 306 -11.13 16.77 -23.12
C GLN A 306 -11.11 17.18 -21.63
N ASN A 307 -11.97 16.61 -20.78
CA ASN A 307 -12.06 17.03 -19.37
C ASN A 307 -11.01 16.41 -18.45
N ALA A 308 -10.44 15.24 -18.80
CA ALA A 308 -9.33 14.65 -18.05
C ALA A 308 -8.01 15.40 -18.30
N GLN A 309 -7.82 15.92 -19.52
CA GLN A 309 -6.63 16.69 -19.89
C GLN A 309 -6.61 18.09 -19.23
N GLN A 310 -7.77 18.67 -18.94
CA GLN A 310 -7.89 20.04 -18.42
C GLN A 310 -7.76 20.15 -16.88
N ARG A 311 -7.69 19.04 -16.14
CA ARG A 311 -7.45 19.07 -14.68
C ARG A 311 -5.97 19.10 -14.28
N GLY A 312 -5.03 19.06 -15.22
CA GLY A 312 -3.61 19.27 -14.91
C GLY A 312 -2.98 18.20 -14.01
N ASP A 313 -3.57 17.01 -13.91
CA ASP A 313 -3.06 15.92 -13.08
C ASP A 313 -2.17 14.98 -13.88
N PHE A 314 -0.85 15.14 -13.65
CA PHE A 314 0.22 14.16 -13.79
C PHE A 314 0.25 13.34 -15.08
N ALA A 315 0.97 13.86 -16.08
CA ALA A 315 1.39 13.10 -17.24
C ALA A 315 2.47 12.07 -16.84
N TRP A 316 2.02 10.86 -16.50
CA TRP A 316 2.83 9.68 -16.20
C TRP A 316 3.71 9.18 -17.37
N SER A 317 3.60 9.78 -18.56
CA SER A 317 4.36 9.39 -19.76
C SER A 317 5.85 9.75 -19.70
N GLU A 318 6.29 10.60 -18.76
CA GLU A 318 7.70 11.02 -18.66
C GLU A 318 8.56 10.15 -17.72
N TRP A 319 7.96 9.22 -16.97
CA TRP A 319 8.67 8.46 -15.92
C TRP A 319 9.27 7.11 -16.36
N PHE A 320 8.92 6.63 -17.55
CA PHE A 320 9.44 5.37 -18.12
C PHE A 320 10.42 5.59 -19.28
N SER A 321 11.00 6.79 -19.41
CA SER A 321 12.10 7.09 -20.35
C SER A 321 13.43 7.20 -19.64
#